data_AF-X1CHN1-F1
#
_entry.id   AF-X1CHN1-F1
#
_cell.length_a   1.000
_cell.length_b   1.000
_cell.length_c   1.000
_cell.angle_alpha   90.00
_cell.angle_beta   90.00
_cell.angle_gamma   90.00
#
_symmetry.space_group_name_H-M   'P 1'
#
loop_
_entity.id
_entity.type
_entity.pdbx_description
1 polymer ?
#
loop_
_entity_poly.entity_id
_entity_poly.type
_entity_poly.pdbx_seq_one_letter_code
_entity_poly.pdbx_strand_id
1 'polypeptide(L)'
;MKFISYYTKGAYEGVMNNFLLPSLKDWNLDYDIKMIKDLGNWHANTHYKAQFIREMLLKHKQPLVFTDADSTIEQDPVLFSKLEIYSPHIDIGVHFLNWHFFWHKRKGQERRDALSGTIYLNYNNNVLRFLDDWIEENNRSG
;
A
#
# COMPACT_ATOMS: atom_id res chain seq x y z
N MET A 1 0.40 9.55 11.31
CA MET A 1 0.49 8.63 10.13
C MET A 1 1.77 8.86 9.31
N LYS A 2 2.36 7.77 8.78
CA LYS A 2 3.53 7.79 7.87
C LYS A 2 3.27 7.00 6.58
N PHE A 3 3.72 7.50 5.44
CA PHE A 3 3.66 6.82 4.15
C PHE A 3 4.84 5.86 3.97
N ILE A 4 4.59 4.66 3.46
CA ILE A 4 5.62 3.66 3.21
C ILE A 4 5.52 3.15 1.79
N SER A 5 6.67 2.90 1.19
CA SER A 5 6.76 2.28 -0.13
C SER A 5 8.11 1.59 -0.29
N TYR A 6 8.24 0.76 -1.31
CA TYR A 6 9.52 0.19 -1.69
C TYR A 6 9.65 0.14 -3.20
N TYR A 7 10.88 0.08 -3.68
CA TYR A 7 11.17 -0.06 -5.10
C TYR A 7 12.43 -0.89 -5.32
N THR A 8 12.47 -1.60 -6.44
CA THR A 8 13.64 -2.39 -6.85
C THR A 8 14.69 -1.48 -7.48
N LYS A 9 15.93 -1.56 -6.99
CA LYS A 9 17.06 -0.80 -7.52
C LYS A 9 17.24 -1.03 -9.03
N GLY A 10 17.52 0.03 -9.79
CA GLY A 10 17.75 -0.02 -11.24
C GLY A 10 16.46 -0.07 -12.07
N ALA A 11 15.49 -0.93 -11.72
CA ALA A 11 14.25 -1.06 -12.48
C ALA A 11 13.20 0.01 -12.17
N TYR A 12 12.98 0.33 -10.89
CA TYR A 12 11.92 1.23 -10.43
C TYR A 12 12.44 2.52 -9.78
N GLU A 13 13.75 2.72 -9.77
CA GLU A 13 14.37 3.92 -9.18
C GLU A 13 13.93 5.20 -9.91
N GLY A 14 13.89 5.18 -11.25
CA GLY A 14 13.38 6.30 -12.04
C GLY A 14 11.89 6.56 -11.81
N VAL A 15 11.09 5.49 -11.66
CA VAL A 15 9.66 5.58 -11.37
C VAL A 15 9.42 6.26 -10.02
N MET A 16 10.04 5.74 -8.96
CA MET A 16 9.94 6.32 -7.62
C MET A 16 10.33 7.81 -7.59
N ASN A 17 11.45 8.16 -8.26
CA ASN A 17 11.96 9.53 -8.29
C ASN A 17 11.12 10.49 -9.14
N ASN A 18 10.29 9.99 -10.06
CA ASN A 18 9.46 10.82 -10.95
C ASN A 18 8.00 10.95 -10.47
N PHE A 19 7.50 10.00 -9.65
CA PHE A 19 6.08 9.95 -9.27
C PHE A 19 5.88 10.15 -7.76
N LEU A 20 6.08 9.09 -6.96
CA LEU A 20 5.70 9.10 -5.56
C LEU A 20 6.58 10.04 -4.72
N LEU A 21 7.91 9.98 -4.88
CA LEU A 21 8.81 10.76 -4.02
C LEU A 21 8.63 12.27 -4.19
N PRO A 22 8.52 12.85 -5.41
CA PRO A 22 8.20 14.26 -5.57
C PRO A 22 6.86 14.65 -4.94
N SER A 23 5.79 13.90 -5.21
CA SER A 23 4.47 14.25 -4.70
C SER A 23 4.36 14.17 -3.18
N LEU A 24 5.03 13.22 -2.52
CA LEU A 24 5.14 13.19 -1.05
C LEU A 24 5.81 14.45 -0.48
N LYS A 25 6.85 14.96 -1.17
CA LYS A 25 7.55 16.19 -0.75
C LYS A 25 6.71 17.43 -0.98
N ASP A 26 5.99 17.50 -2.10
CA ASP A 26 5.13 18.64 -2.43
C ASP A 26 4.04 18.85 -1.38
N TRP A 27 3.51 17.75 -0.82
CA TRP A 27 2.52 17.76 0.26
C TRP A 27 3.15 17.74 1.67
N ASN A 28 4.47 17.79 1.79
CA ASN A 28 5.21 17.73 3.06
C ASN A 28 4.78 16.55 3.96
N LEU A 29 4.61 15.37 3.37
CA LEU A 29 4.16 14.16 4.05
C LEU A 29 5.35 13.40 4.67
N ASP A 30 5.14 12.81 5.85
CA ASP A 30 6.14 11.93 6.47
C ASP A 30 6.17 10.59 5.75
N TYR A 31 7.36 10.14 5.34
CA TYR A 31 7.53 8.88 4.61
C TYR A 31 8.76 8.07 5.02
N ASP A 32 8.74 6.77 4.73
CA ASP A 32 9.90 5.88 4.80
C ASP A 32 9.86 4.90 3.63
N ILE A 33 10.75 5.14 2.67
CA ILE A 33 10.81 4.41 1.41
C ILE A 33 12.09 3.57 1.39
N LYS A 34 11.97 2.27 1.14
CA LYS A 34 13.12 1.37 1.03
C LYS A 34 13.43 1.01 -0.41
N MET A 35 14.70 1.14 -0.77
CA MET A 35 15.25 0.49 -1.95
C MET A 35 15.52 -0.98 -1.61
N ILE A 36 15.01 -1.91 -2.43
CA ILE A 36 15.27 -3.33 -2.30
C ILE A 36 16.08 -3.86 -3.48
N LYS A 37 16.77 -4.99 -3.25
CA LYS A 37 17.39 -5.77 -4.33
C LYS A 37 16.29 -6.55 -5.05
N ASP A 38 16.49 -6.78 -6.34
CA ASP A 38 15.60 -7.66 -7.10
C ASP A 38 15.65 -9.07 -6.50
N LEU A 39 14.49 -9.64 -6.19
CA LEU A 39 14.35 -10.99 -5.64
C LEU A 39 14.42 -12.07 -6.75
N GLY A 40 14.66 -11.67 -8.00
CA GLY A 40 14.98 -12.57 -9.11
C GLY A 40 13.77 -13.03 -9.91
N ASN A 41 12.55 -12.73 -9.47
CA ASN A 41 11.34 -12.89 -10.29
C ASN A 41 10.24 -11.88 -9.89
N TRP A 42 9.33 -11.60 -10.83
CA TRP A 42 8.27 -10.59 -10.65
C TRP A 42 7.29 -10.95 -9.52
N HIS A 43 6.92 -12.22 -9.39
CA HIS A 43 6.01 -12.70 -8.34
C HIS A 43 6.59 -12.48 -6.94
N ALA A 44 7.88 -12.77 -6.75
CA ALA A 44 8.58 -12.54 -5.49
C ALA A 44 8.61 -11.03 -5.15
N ASN A 45 8.86 -10.18 -6.15
CA ASN A 45 8.89 -8.73 -5.96
C ASN A 45 7.49 -8.16 -5.62
N THR A 46 6.41 -8.68 -6.19
CA THR A 46 5.04 -8.23 -5.89
C THR A 46 4.49 -8.81 -4.59
N HIS A 47 4.82 -10.06 -4.27
CA HIS A 47 4.45 -10.71 -3.01
C HIS A 47 5.19 -10.12 -1.80
N TYR A 48 6.34 -9.48 -2.02
CA TYR A 48 7.13 -8.83 -0.96
C TYR A 48 6.36 -7.72 -0.21
N LYS A 49 5.30 -7.17 -0.80
CA LYS A 49 4.47 -6.11 -0.20
C LYS A 49 4.00 -6.45 1.21
N ALA A 50 3.47 -7.65 1.43
CA ALA A 50 2.97 -8.04 2.75
C ALA A 50 4.10 -8.10 3.80
N GLN A 51 5.24 -8.68 3.43
CA GLN A 51 6.42 -8.74 4.28
C GLN A 51 6.96 -7.34 4.61
N PHE A 52 7.10 -6.49 3.59
CA PHE A 52 7.56 -5.11 3.76
C PHE A 52 6.65 -4.33 4.71
N ILE A 53 5.34 -4.36 4.50
CA ILE A 53 4.37 -3.65 5.34
C ILE A 53 4.49 -4.12 6.80
N ARG A 54 4.62 -5.43 7.02
CA ARG A 54 4.77 -6.01 8.36
C ARG A 54 6.04 -5.51 9.06
N GLU A 55 7.18 -5.53 8.38
CA GLU A 55 8.45 -5.02 8.91
C GLU A 55 8.34 -3.53 9.27
N MET A 56 7.64 -2.75 8.44
CA MET A 56 7.46 -1.32 8.65
C MET A 56 6.53 -1.01 9.82
N LEU A 57 5.44 -1.77 9.99
CA LEU A 57 4.55 -1.67 11.15
C LEU A 57 5.29 -1.98 12.45
N LEU A 58 6.12 -3.03 12.47
CA LEU A 58 6.95 -3.38 13.64
C LEU A 58 8.01 -2.33 13.95
N LYS A 59 8.60 -1.71 12.92
CA LYS A 59 9.59 -0.64 13.05
C LYS A 59 8.99 0.63 13.65
N HIS A 60 7.87 1.09 13.10
CA HIS A 60 7.32 2.41 13.42
C HIS A 60 6.25 2.40 14.52
N LYS A 61 5.60 1.26 14.76
CA LYS A 61 4.58 1.07 15.81
C LYS A 61 3.47 2.12 15.81
N GLN A 62 3.05 2.53 14.61
CA GLN A 62 2.00 3.54 14.38
C GLN A 62 1.24 3.20 13.09
N PRO A 63 0.09 3.85 12.80
CA PRO A 63 -0.61 3.69 11.54
C PRO A 63 0.26 4.09 10.33
N LEU A 64 0.22 3.26 9.28
CA LEU A 64 0.96 3.44 8.05
C LEU A 64 0.03 3.45 6.84
N VAL A 65 0.41 4.19 5.81
CA VAL A 65 -0.19 4.09 4.48
C VAL A 65 0.84 3.53 3.53
N PHE A 66 0.60 2.31 3.07
CA PHE A 66 1.34 1.74 1.95
C PHE A 66 0.83 2.33 0.65
N THR A 67 1.73 2.70 -0.25
CA THR A 67 1.37 3.06 -1.63
C THR A 67 2.44 2.61 -2.63
N ASP A 68 2.04 2.22 -3.84
CA ASP A 68 2.96 1.72 -4.86
C ASP A 68 3.92 2.82 -5.37
N ALA A 69 5.09 2.42 -5.86
CA ALA A 69 6.17 3.34 -6.28
C ALA A 69 5.80 4.24 -7.48
N ASP A 70 4.82 3.82 -8.28
CA ASP A 70 4.29 4.50 -9.46
C ASP A 70 3.04 5.35 -9.16
N SER A 71 2.65 5.46 -7.90
CA SER A 71 1.56 6.33 -7.46
C SER A 71 1.99 7.80 -7.32
N THR A 72 1.01 8.70 -7.31
CA THR A 72 1.19 10.12 -7.02
C THR A 72 0.17 10.58 -5.99
N ILE A 73 0.58 11.55 -5.15
CA ILE A 73 -0.32 12.26 -4.25
C ILE A 73 -0.81 13.54 -4.92
N GLU A 74 -2.07 13.57 -5.30
CA GLU A 74 -2.68 14.67 -6.05
C GLU A 74 -3.34 15.73 -5.15
N GLN A 75 -3.58 15.40 -3.88
CA GLN A 75 -4.21 16.28 -2.90
C GLN A 75 -3.79 15.91 -1.47
N ASP A 76 -3.90 16.86 -0.54
CA ASP A 76 -3.71 16.61 0.89
C ASP A 76 -4.59 15.41 1.34
N PRO A 77 -4.00 14.33 1.88
CA PRO A 77 -4.71 13.09 2.18
C PRO A 77 -5.46 13.18 3.53
N VAL A 78 -6.29 14.22 3.70
CA VAL A 78 -7.05 14.57 4.90
C VAL A 78 -7.90 13.41 5.43
N LEU A 79 -8.32 12.49 4.56
CA LEU A 79 -9.09 11.31 4.95
C LEU A 79 -8.39 10.54 6.07
N PHE A 80 -7.09 10.30 5.95
CA PHE A 80 -6.41 9.47 6.94
C PHE A 80 -6.25 10.19 8.28
N SER A 81 -6.00 11.51 8.28
CA SER A 81 -6.01 12.32 9.50
C SER A 81 -7.37 12.27 10.20
N LYS A 82 -8.46 12.21 9.42
CA LYS A 82 -9.82 12.03 9.97
C LYS A 82 -10.04 10.63 10.53
N LEU A 83 -9.46 9.57 9.94
CA LEU A 83 -9.60 8.22 10.48
C LEU A 83 -8.99 8.11 11.88
N GLU A 84 -7.81 8.71 12.11
CA GLU A 84 -7.18 8.72 13.43
C GLU A 84 -8.08 9.39 14.49
N ILE A 85 -8.83 10.44 14.12
CA ILE A 85 -9.69 11.20 15.05
C ILE A 85 -11.06 10.53 15.25
N TYR A 86 -11.74 10.17 14.16
CA TYR A 86 -13.15 9.78 14.19
C TYR A 86 -13.36 8.27 14.25
N SER A 87 -12.37 7.49 13.85
CA SER A 87 -12.47 6.03 13.75
C SER A 87 -11.17 5.35 14.20
N PRO A 88 -10.71 5.57 15.45
CA PRO A 88 -9.42 5.06 15.93
C PRO A 88 -9.35 3.53 15.98
N HIS A 89 -10.49 2.84 15.85
CA HIS A 89 -10.61 1.39 15.84
C HIS A 89 -10.48 0.76 14.45
N ILE A 90 -10.26 1.55 13.39
CA ILE A 90 -10.06 0.98 12.05
C ILE A 90 -8.71 0.29 11.99
N ASP A 91 -8.75 -0.99 11.64
CA ASP A 91 -7.58 -1.84 11.46
C ASP A 91 -6.97 -1.66 10.06
N ILE A 92 -7.80 -1.73 9.01
CA ILE A 92 -7.37 -1.72 7.60
C ILE A 92 -8.32 -0.86 6.77
N GLY A 93 -7.77 -0.06 5.86
CA GLY A 93 -8.50 0.66 4.82
C GLY A 93 -7.98 0.30 3.44
N VAL A 94 -8.88 -0.14 2.55
CA VAL A 94 -8.58 -0.48 1.14
C VAL A 94 -9.57 0.19 0.21
N HIS A 95 -9.12 0.48 -1.01
CA HIS A 95 -10.01 0.95 -2.07
C HIS A 95 -10.62 -0.23 -2.84
N PHE A 96 -11.93 -0.21 -3.05
CA PHE A 96 -12.60 -1.17 -3.94
C PHE A 96 -12.98 -0.48 -5.25
N LEU A 97 -12.34 -0.91 -6.33
CA LEU A 97 -12.73 -0.47 -7.66
C LEU A 97 -14.00 -1.20 -8.07
N ASN A 98 -15.07 -0.43 -8.32
CA ASN A 98 -16.27 -0.98 -8.92
C ASN A 98 -16.19 -0.81 -10.44
N TRP A 99 -15.95 -1.91 -11.14
CA TRP A 99 -15.78 -1.94 -12.59
C TRP A 99 -17.00 -1.45 -13.35
N HIS A 100 -18.20 -1.53 -12.75
CA HIS A 100 -19.43 -1.00 -13.32
C HIS A 100 -19.29 0.46 -13.76
N PHE A 101 -18.52 1.26 -13.02
CA PHE A 101 -18.34 2.69 -13.31
C PHE A 101 -17.21 2.98 -14.31
N PHE A 102 -16.30 2.04 -14.56
CA PHE A 102 -15.08 2.30 -15.33
C PHE A 102 -15.06 1.62 -16.70
N TRP A 103 -15.48 0.35 -16.85
CA TRP A 103 -15.40 -0.36 -18.13
C TRP A 103 -16.53 -1.38 -18.30
N HIS A 104 -17.31 -1.19 -19.37
CA HIS A 104 -18.44 -2.00 -19.83
C HIS A 104 -19.66 -2.01 -18.90
N LYS A 105 -20.73 -1.32 -19.33
CA LYS A 105 -22.11 -1.46 -18.85
C LYS A 105 -22.67 -2.87 -19.12
N ARG A 106 -21.98 -3.93 -18.73
CA ARG A 106 -22.46 -5.31 -18.81
C ARG A 106 -23.33 -5.57 -17.60
N LYS A 107 -24.64 -5.45 -17.82
CA LYS A 107 -25.68 -5.79 -16.84
C LYS A 107 -25.41 -7.21 -16.30
N GLY A 108 -25.21 -7.34 -15.00
CA GLY A 108 -24.95 -8.63 -14.33
C GLY A 108 -23.49 -8.99 -14.04
N GLN A 109 -22.52 -8.11 -14.34
CA GLN A 109 -21.09 -8.29 -13.98
C GLN A 109 -20.58 -7.16 -13.08
N GLU A 110 -21.29 -6.87 -11.99
CA GLU A 110 -20.81 -5.95 -10.95
C GLU A 110 -19.66 -6.60 -10.19
N ARG A 111 -18.44 -6.45 -10.71
CA ARG A 111 -17.22 -6.91 -10.05
C ARG A 111 -16.64 -5.76 -9.23
N ARG A 112 -16.37 -6.02 -7.95
CA ARG A 112 -15.58 -5.15 -7.08
C ARG A 112 -14.23 -5.82 -6.86
N ASP A 113 -13.16 -5.14 -7.24
CA ASP A 113 -11.80 -5.60 -6.97
C ASP A 113 -11.16 -4.73 -5.90
N ALA A 114 -10.56 -5.37 -4.90
CA ALA A 114 -9.75 -4.68 -3.90
C ALA A 114 -8.43 -4.26 -4.56
N LEU A 115 -8.15 -2.95 -4.55
CA LEU A 115 -6.89 -2.42 -5.03
C LEU A 115 -5.89 -2.34 -3.89
N SER A 116 -4.78 -3.07 -4.02
CA SER A 116 -3.70 -3.12 -3.03
C SER A 116 -2.60 -2.07 -3.26
N GLY A 117 -2.78 -1.19 -4.25
CA GLY A 117 -1.82 -0.13 -4.57
C GLY A 117 -1.87 1.06 -3.62
N THR A 118 -2.88 1.14 -2.75
CA THR A 118 -2.87 2.02 -1.57
C THR A 118 -3.65 1.36 -0.45
N ILE A 119 -3.02 1.18 0.71
CA ILE A 119 -3.61 0.50 1.86
C ILE A 119 -3.26 1.27 3.13
N TYR A 120 -4.27 1.59 3.94
CA TYR A 120 -4.08 2.05 5.32
C TYR A 120 -4.04 0.84 6.25
N LEU A 121 -3.05 0.79 7.14
CA LEU A 121 -2.92 -0.27 8.14
C LEU A 121 -2.56 0.32 9.50
N ASN A 122 -3.35 -0.02 10.52
CA ASN A 122 -3.08 0.35 11.90
C ASN A 122 -2.10 -0.63 12.57
N TYR A 123 -1.37 -0.17 13.60
CA TYR A 123 -0.46 -1.05 14.34
C TYR A 123 -1.20 -1.77 15.47
N ASN A 124 -1.58 -3.02 15.23
CA ASN A 124 -2.14 -3.91 16.25
C ASN A 124 -1.98 -5.40 15.88
N ASN A 125 -2.29 -6.28 16.83
CA ASN A 125 -2.12 -7.73 16.66
C ASN A 125 -3.03 -8.33 15.57
N ASN A 126 -4.21 -7.76 15.31
CA ASN A 126 -5.09 -8.26 14.25
C ASN A 126 -4.49 -7.99 12.87
N VAL A 127 -3.96 -6.78 12.67
CA VAL A 127 -3.29 -6.40 11.41
C VAL A 127 -1.99 -7.19 11.21
N LEU A 128 -1.20 -7.40 12.26
CA LEU A 128 0.01 -8.22 12.17
C LEU A 128 -0.33 -9.67 11.79
N ARG A 129 -1.37 -10.26 12.40
CA ARG A 129 -1.85 -11.61 12.05
C ARG A 129 -2.34 -11.66 10.60
N PHE A 130 -3.12 -10.67 10.16
CA PHE A 130 -3.56 -10.58 8.77
C PHE A 130 -2.38 -10.57 7.78
N LEU A 131 -1.31 -9.83 8.10
CA LEU A 131 -0.11 -9.80 7.25
C LEU A 131 0.65 -11.13 7.28
N ASP A 132 0.70 -11.80 8.42
CA ASP A 132 1.27 -13.15 8.51
C ASP A 132 0.49 -14.14 7.63
N ASP A 133 -0.83 -14.12 7.68
CA ASP A 133 -1.71 -14.95 6.83
C ASP A 133 -1.52 -14.63 5.34
N TRP A 134 -1.39 -13.34 4.97
CA TRP A 134 -1.13 -12.93 3.58
C TRP A 134 0.24 -13.40 3.09
N ILE A 135 1.28 -13.30 3.92
CA ILE A 135 2.61 -13.83 3.58
C ILE A 135 2.55 -15.34 3.35
N GLU A 136 1.83 -16.08 4.21
CA GLU A 136 1.65 -17.52 4.05
C GLU A 136 0.94 -17.87 2.74
N GLU A 137 -0.14 -17.15 2.40
CA GLU A 137 -0.89 -17.39 1.17
C GLU A 137 -0.07 -17.10 -0.09
N ASN A 138 0.75 -16.04 -0.07
CA ASN A 138 1.69 -15.72 -1.14
C ASN A 138 2.73 -16.83 -1.36
N ASN A 139 3.14 -17.52 -0.29
CA ASN A 139 4.08 -18.65 -0.37
C ASN A 139 3.43 -19.94 -0.86
N ARG A 140 2.10 -20.09 -0.72
CA ARG A 140 1.34 -21.22 -1.28
C ARG A 140 1.05 -21.06 -2.77
N SER A 141 0.96 -19.82 -3.24
CA SER A 141 0.56 -19.46 -4.61
C SER A 141 1.73 -19.22 -5.58
N GLY A 142 2.97 -19.27 -5.10
CA GLY A 142 4.20 -19.08 -5.89
C GLY A 142 4.90 -20.39 -6.21
#